data_AF-A0A178I4G1-F1
#
_entry.id   AF-A0A178I4G1-F1
#
_cell.length_a   1.000
_cell.length_b   1.000
_cell.length_c   1.000
_cell.angle_alpha   90.00
_cell.angle_beta   90.00
_cell.angle_gamma   90.00
#
_symmetry.space_group_name_H-M   'P 1'
#
loop_
_entity.id
_entity.type
_entity.pdbx_description
1 polymer ?
#
loop_
_entity_poly.entity_id
_entity_poly.type
_entity_poly.pdbx_seq_one_letter_code
_entity_poly.pdbx_strand_id
1 'polypeptide(L)'
;MSMGMLLGRHVAEAGNAMAIDHDTPAWLSAFAQTSMSDTFSLGVSYDVYSSLMGAVSKGLRDFSEELKTACGVAGTVPDKFDEIVTKARDAIGSAVLDRAGTEHAQPLRRVLGVLPVDEMAELAETLINLQSLKEKVTKPSETVGGPIDVAVITKGEGMVWLKRKHFFDPGLNSRYMLRQSSLYK
;
A
#
# COMPACT_ATOMS: atom_id res chain seq x y z
N MET A 1 9.58 12.45 6.44
CA MET A 1 9.98 13.19 5.20
C MET A 1 11.23 14.00 5.47
N SER A 2 12.13 14.18 4.48
CA SER A 2 13.31 15.04 4.62
C SER A 2 12.90 16.50 4.81
N MET A 3 13.27 17.11 5.94
CA MET A 3 13.01 18.52 6.25
C MET A 3 14.21 19.45 6.00
N GLY A 4 15.31 18.91 5.46
CA GLY A 4 16.50 19.67 5.09
C GLY A 4 17.64 19.48 6.10
N MET A 5 18.47 20.50 6.26
CA MET A 5 19.67 20.45 7.09
C MET A 5 19.55 21.48 8.22
N LEU A 6 19.79 21.05 9.47
CA LEU A 6 19.89 21.92 10.63
C LEU A 6 21.26 21.71 11.28
N LEU A 7 22.07 22.77 11.37
CA LEU A 7 23.42 22.73 11.96
C LEU A 7 24.32 21.62 11.38
N GLY A 8 24.25 21.40 10.06
CA GLY A 8 25.05 20.37 9.38
C GLY A 8 24.56 18.94 9.57
N ARG A 9 23.42 18.73 10.22
CA ARG A 9 22.76 17.43 10.34
C ARG A 9 21.50 17.40 9.49
N HIS A 10 21.28 16.30 8.80
CA HIS A 10 20.03 16.07 8.07
C HIS A 10 18.89 15.90 9.09
N VAL A 11 17.86 16.71 8.95
CA VAL A 11 16.65 16.64 9.77
C VAL A 11 15.56 16.03 8.91
N ALA A 12 14.95 14.97 9.41
CA ALA A 12 13.80 14.34 8.81
C ALA A 12 12.76 14.09 9.89
N GLU A 13 11.50 14.25 9.50
CA GLU A 13 10.39 13.75 10.31
C GLU A 13 10.41 12.23 10.25
N ALA A 14 10.46 11.59 11.42
CA ALA A 14 10.38 10.15 11.54
C ALA A 14 9.04 9.70 10.94
N GLY A 15 9.10 8.99 9.82
CA GLY A 15 7.94 8.31 9.26
C GLY A 15 7.60 7.05 10.06
N ASN A 16 6.69 6.25 9.52
CA ASN A 16 6.42 4.92 10.07
C ASN A 16 7.71 4.09 10.08
N ALA A 17 8.13 3.66 11.27
CA ALA A 17 9.24 2.74 11.45
C ALA A 17 8.69 1.35 11.74
N MET A 18 9.29 0.33 11.11
CA MET A 18 8.97 -1.07 11.37
C MET A 18 10.26 -1.80 11.72
N ALA A 19 10.25 -2.53 12.84
CA ALA A 19 11.33 -3.46 13.17
C ALA A 19 11.11 -4.76 12.39
N ILE A 20 12.19 -5.27 11.79
CA ILE A 20 12.20 -6.61 11.20
C ILE A 20 12.82 -7.55 12.24
N ASP A 21 12.04 -8.53 12.67
CA ASP A 21 12.41 -9.52 13.68
C ASP A 21 11.81 -10.89 13.31
N HIS A 22 11.80 -11.84 14.25
CA HIS A 22 11.26 -13.17 14.00
C HIS A 22 9.73 -13.21 13.87
N ASP A 23 9.01 -12.25 14.45
CA ASP A 23 7.56 -12.15 14.36
C ASP A 23 7.14 -11.36 13.11
N THR A 24 7.99 -10.41 12.67
CA THR A 24 7.82 -9.61 11.45
C THR A 24 9.00 -9.82 10.50
N PRO A 25 9.01 -10.91 9.72
CA PRO A 25 10.16 -11.28 8.89
C PRO A 25 10.33 -10.40 7.65
N ALA A 26 9.28 -9.69 7.22
CA ALA A 26 9.33 -8.77 6.10
C ALA A 26 8.27 -7.67 6.21
N TRP A 27 8.53 -6.57 5.51
CA TRP A 27 7.63 -5.43 5.44
C TRP A 27 7.53 -4.91 4.00
N LEU A 28 6.31 -4.55 3.59
CA LEU A 28 6.03 -3.92 2.30
C LEU A 28 5.42 -2.55 2.57
N SER A 29 6.01 -1.51 1.98
CA SER A 29 5.53 -0.14 2.10
C SER A 29 5.74 0.61 0.80
N ALA A 30 4.73 1.36 0.38
CA ALA A 30 4.88 2.39 -0.65
C ALA A 30 5.01 3.77 0.01
N PHE A 31 5.80 4.66 -0.60
CA PHE A 31 6.00 6.03 -0.10
C PHE A 31 5.13 7.07 -0.83
N ALA A 32 4.67 6.74 -2.03
CA ALA A 32 3.83 7.60 -2.86
C ALA A 32 2.36 7.17 -2.74
N GLN A 33 1.60 7.13 -3.83
CA GLN A 33 0.22 6.63 -3.78
C GLN A 33 0.19 5.16 -3.35
N THR A 34 -0.34 4.91 -2.14
CA THR A 34 -0.30 3.58 -1.50
C THR A 34 -1.53 2.72 -1.78
N SER A 35 -2.50 3.22 -2.55
CA SER A 35 -3.83 2.58 -2.61
C SER A 35 -3.78 1.12 -3.09
N MET A 36 -2.99 0.81 -4.12
CA MET A 36 -2.85 -0.57 -4.61
C MET A 36 -1.96 -1.42 -3.71
N SER A 37 -0.87 -0.87 -3.15
CA SER A 37 -0.01 -1.63 -2.22
C SER A 37 -0.75 -1.99 -0.94
N ASP A 38 -1.58 -1.08 -0.42
CA ASP A 38 -2.36 -1.28 0.79
C ASP A 38 -3.48 -2.29 0.54
N THR A 39 -4.17 -2.17 -0.59
CA THR A 39 -5.21 -3.13 -1.00
C THR A 39 -4.62 -4.53 -1.20
N PHE A 40 -3.45 -4.62 -1.84
CA PHE A 40 -2.76 -5.90 -2.02
C PHE A 40 -2.31 -6.49 -0.69
N SER A 41 -1.85 -5.65 0.25
CA SER A 41 -1.37 -6.10 1.56
C SER A 41 -2.52 -6.52 2.49
N LEU A 42 -3.62 -5.78 2.50
CA LEU A 42 -4.75 -5.98 3.40
C LEU A 42 -5.82 -6.91 2.81
N GLY A 43 -5.87 -7.05 1.48
CA GLY A 43 -6.91 -7.80 0.76
C GLY A 43 -8.21 -7.01 0.51
N VAL A 44 -8.35 -5.82 1.09
CA VAL A 44 -9.51 -4.93 0.90
C VAL A 44 -9.05 -3.49 0.74
N SER A 45 -9.67 -2.77 -0.20
CA SER A 45 -9.36 -1.36 -0.42
C SER A 45 -10.12 -0.46 0.55
N TYR A 46 -9.53 0.70 0.89
CA TYR A 46 -10.10 1.64 1.85
C TYR A 46 -11.47 2.19 1.41
N ASP A 47 -11.66 2.46 0.12
CA ASP A 47 -12.91 2.92 -0.45
C ASP A 47 -14.03 1.87 -0.34
N VAL A 48 -13.72 0.61 -0.61
CA VAL A 48 -14.68 -0.49 -0.44
C VAL A 48 -15.01 -0.69 1.04
N TYR A 49 -13.99 -0.73 1.92
CA TYR A 49 -14.17 -0.87 3.36
C TYR A 49 -15.01 0.26 3.96
N SER A 50 -14.70 1.52 3.61
CA SER A 50 -15.43 2.69 4.12
C SER A 50 -16.87 2.73 3.61
N SER A 51 -17.11 2.39 2.35
CA SER A 51 -18.45 2.28 1.77
C SER A 51 -19.27 1.18 2.46
N LEU A 52 -18.69 -0.01 2.63
CA LEU A 52 -19.31 -1.12 3.36
C LEU A 52 -19.69 -0.70 4.78
N MET A 53 -18.79 -0.04 5.50
CA MET A 53 -19.05 0.38 6.87
C MET A 53 -20.09 1.50 6.98
N GLY A 54 -20.16 2.37 5.97
CA GLY A 54 -21.27 3.32 5.82
C GLY A 54 -22.60 2.60 5.61
N ALA A 55 -22.64 1.60 4.74
CA ALA A 55 -23.85 0.81 4.47
C ALA A 55 -24.31 0.02 5.70
N VAL A 56 -23.39 -0.58 6.47
CA VAL A 56 -23.71 -1.27 7.75
C VAL A 56 -24.30 -0.28 8.75
N SER A 57 -23.69 0.90 8.91
CA SER A 57 -24.20 1.92 9.85
C SER A 57 -25.61 2.37 9.48
N LYS A 58 -25.86 2.59 8.18
CA LYS A 58 -27.19 2.94 7.67
C LYS A 58 -28.18 1.80 7.87
N GLY A 59 -27.83 0.57 7.50
CA GLY A 59 -28.68 -0.60 7.62
C GLY A 59 -29.10 -0.89 9.06
N LEU A 60 -28.20 -0.70 10.04
CA LEU A 60 -28.52 -0.83 11.46
C LEU A 60 -29.52 0.24 11.94
N ARG A 61 -29.44 1.46 11.43
CA ARG A 61 -30.41 2.53 11.71
C ARG A 61 -31.78 2.19 11.13
N ASP A 62 -31.81 1.83 9.85
CA ASP A 62 -33.04 1.46 9.14
C ASP A 62 -33.74 0.26 9.82
N PHE A 63 -32.97 -0.79 10.14
CA PHE A 63 -33.45 -1.96 10.89
C PHE A 63 -34.07 -1.59 12.24
N SER A 64 -33.48 -0.64 12.97
CA SER A 64 -34.04 -0.22 14.26
C SER A 64 -35.36 0.54 14.12
N GLU A 65 -35.55 1.36 13.09
CA GLU A 65 -36.82 2.05 12.86
C GLU A 65 -37.92 1.07 12.42
N GLU A 66 -37.59 0.09 11.59
CA GLU A 66 -38.49 -1.00 11.23
C GLU A 66 -38.92 -1.82 12.46
N LEU A 67 -37.95 -2.19 13.31
CA LEU A 67 -38.22 -2.96 14.52
C LEU A 67 -39.13 -2.22 15.50
N LYS A 68 -38.94 -0.90 15.68
CA LYS A 68 -39.86 -0.10 16.50
C LYS A 68 -41.26 -0.06 15.93
N THR A 69 -41.37 0.13 14.61
CA THR A 69 -42.66 0.15 13.90
C THR A 69 -43.40 -1.16 14.11
N ALA A 70 -42.70 -2.29 14.00
CA ALA A 70 -43.25 -3.62 14.24
C ALA A 70 -43.64 -3.86 15.71
N CYS A 71 -42.87 -3.34 16.68
CA CYS A 71 -43.13 -3.50 18.11
C CYS A 71 -44.16 -2.52 18.70
N GLY A 72 -44.64 -1.54 17.93
CA GLY A 72 -45.63 -0.55 18.39
C GLY A 72 -45.14 0.37 19.50
N VAL A 73 -43.81 0.56 19.64
CA VAL A 73 -43.22 1.40 20.67
C VAL A 73 -43.30 2.87 20.25
N ALA A 74 -44.02 3.70 21.01
CA ALA A 74 -44.11 5.14 20.77
C ALA A 74 -42.91 5.89 21.40
N GLY A 75 -42.13 6.61 20.59
CA GLY A 75 -41.00 7.44 21.04
C GLY A 75 -39.92 7.66 19.96
N THR A 76 -39.04 8.65 20.14
CA THR A 76 -37.86 8.83 19.29
C THR A 76 -36.79 7.79 19.60
N VAL A 77 -35.89 7.52 18.64
CA VAL A 77 -34.66 6.78 18.93
C VAL A 77 -33.99 7.42 20.15
N PRO A 78 -33.66 6.67 21.23
CA PRO A 78 -32.93 7.24 22.35
C PRO A 78 -31.56 7.75 21.88
N ASP A 79 -31.06 8.85 22.45
CA ASP A 79 -29.74 9.41 22.09
C ASP A 79 -28.59 8.38 22.17
N LYS A 80 -28.74 7.38 23.04
CA LYS A 80 -27.79 6.25 23.21
C LYS A 80 -27.73 5.28 22.02
N PHE A 81 -28.67 5.35 21.08
CA PHE A 81 -28.69 4.44 19.94
C PHE A 81 -27.51 4.68 19.00
N ASP A 82 -27.13 5.93 18.76
CA ASP A 82 -25.96 6.23 17.93
C ASP A 82 -24.66 5.70 18.57
N GLU A 83 -24.57 5.69 19.90
CA GLU A 83 -23.47 5.05 20.63
C GLU A 83 -23.47 3.53 20.43
N ILE A 84 -24.65 2.89 20.46
CA ILE A 84 -24.80 1.44 20.24
C ILE A 84 -24.42 1.09 18.79
N VAL A 85 -24.88 1.86 17.80
CA VAL A 85 -24.53 1.67 16.39
C VAL A 85 -23.04 1.85 16.17
N THR A 86 -22.43 2.87 16.78
CA THR A 86 -20.98 3.11 16.69
C THR A 86 -20.21 1.94 17.29
N LYS A 87 -20.59 1.46 18.47
CA LYS A 87 -19.96 0.29 19.10
C LYS A 87 -20.09 -0.98 18.27
N ALA A 88 -21.26 -1.22 17.67
CA ALA A 88 -21.49 -2.35 16.78
C ALA A 88 -20.63 -2.25 15.51
N ARG A 89 -20.56 -1.06 14.91
CA ARG A 89 -19.71 -0.78 13.75
C ARG A 89 -18.24 -1.02 14.07
N ASP A 90 -17.75 -0.53 15.21
CA ASP A 90 -16.35 -0.69 15.62
C ASP A 90 -16.00 -2.17 15.86
N ALA A 91 -16.91 -2.92 16.48
CA ALA A 91 -16.74 -4.35 16.69
C ALA A 91 -16.69 -5.13 15.35
N ILE A 92 -17.58 -4.80 14.41
CA ILE A 92 -17.58 -5.39 13.06
C ILE A 92 -16.30 -5.01 12.32
N GLY A 93 -15.93 -3.73 12.36
CA GLY A 93 -14.72 -3.21 11.72
C GLY A 93 -13.46 -3.89 12.23
N SER A 94 -13.30 -4.02 13.55
CA SER A 94 -12.19 -4.76 14.16
C SER A 94 -12.19 -6.21 13.69
N ALA A 95 -13.32 -6.92 13.77
CA ALA A 95 -13.38 -8.31 13.36
C ALA A 95 -13.00 -8.53 11.88
N VAL A 96 -13.44 -7.63 11.00
CA VAL A 96 -13.09 -7.66 9.57
C VAL A 96 -11.61 -7.38 9.36
N LEU A 97 -11.05 -6.35 10.01
CA LEU A 97 -9.64 -5.98 9.85
C LEU A 97 -8.70 -7.00 10.50
N ASP A 98 -9.08 -7.59 11.63
CA ASP A 98 -8.33 -8.67 12.28
C ASP A 98 -8.27 -9.91 11.38
N ARG A 99 -9.39 -10.24 10.73
CA ARG A 99 -9.46 -11.32 9.76
C ARG A 99 -8.64 -11.02 8.51
N ALA A 100 -8.73 -9.80 7.98
CA ALA A 100 -7.91 -9.35 6.86
C ALA A 100 -6.41 -9.42 7.20
N GLY A 101 -6.02 -9.02 8.41
CA GLY A 101 -4.66 -9.10 8.90
C GLY A 101 -4.15 -10.53 9.00
N THR A 102 -4.96 -11.44 9.55
CA THR A 102 -4.58 -12.84 9.78
C THR A 102 -4.64 -13.71 8.52
N GLU A 103 -5.60 -13.48 7.63
CA GLU A 103 -5.83 -14.29 6.42
C GLU A 103 -5.11 -13.73 5.17
N HIS A 104 -4.77 -12.45 5.11
CA HIS A 104 -4.08 -11.84 3.96
C HIS A 104 -2.71 -11.26 4.32
N ALA A 105 -2.66 -10.29 5.23
CA ALA A 105 -1.43 -9.52 5.46
C ALA A 105 -0.29 -10.38 6.05
N GLN A 106 -0.59 -11.21 7.05
CA GLN A 106 0.42 -12.07 7.67
C GLN A 106 0.96 -13.14 6.71
N PRO A 107 0.13 -13.92 5.99
CA PRO A 107 0.62 -14.85 4.98
C PRO A 107 1.48 -14.17 3.92
N LEU A 108 1.07 -13.01 3.42
CA LEU A 108 1.87 -12.25 2.46
C LEU A 108 3.26 -11.91 3.01
N ARG A 109 3.35 -11.41 4.25
CA ARG A 109 4.65 -11.10 4.89
C ARG A 109 5.55 -12.32 5.04
N ARG A 110 4.99 -13.49 5.35
CA ARG A 110 5.77 -14.73 5.44
C ARG A 110 6.37 -15.11 4.08
N VAL A 111 5.60 -14.96 3.00
CA VAL A 111 6.09 -15.19 1.64
C VAL A 111 7.17 -14.17 1.27
N LEU A 112 6.95 -12.88 1.56
CA LEU A 112 7.94 -11.80 1.37
C LEU A 112 9.25 -12.08 2.10
N GLY A 113 9.21 -12.70 3.29
CA GLY A 113 10.40 -13.01 4.08
C GLY A 113 11.29 -14.10 3.50
N VAL A 114 10.80 -14.89 2.54
CA VAL A 114 11.55 -15.98 1.91
C VAL A 114 11.75 -15.80 0.40
N LEU A 115 11.23 -14.69 -0.15
CA LEU A 115 11.31 -14.36 -1.57
C LEU A 115 12.76 -14.07 -1.99
N PRO A 116 13.25 -14.66 -3.09
CA PRO A 116 14.50 -14.26 -3.72
C PRO A 116 14.51 -12.77 -4.07
N VAL A 117 15.72 -12.20 -4.15
CA VAL A 117 15.92 -10.75 -4.37
C VAL A 117 15.37 -10.28 -5.72
N ASP A 118 15.54 -11.10 -6.76
CA ASP A 118 15.02 -10.87 -8.11
C ASP A 118 13.50 -10.90 -8.15
N GLU A 119 12.88 -11.92 -7.54
CA GLU A 119 11.41 -12.00 -7.45
C GLU A 119 10.81 -10.84 -6.62
N MET A 120 11.48 -10.41 -5.55
CA MET A 120 11.07 -9.25 -4.77
C MET A 120 11.09 -7.96 -5.60
N ALA A 121 12.08 -7.82 -6.48
CA ALA A 121 12.19 -6.69 -7.39
C ALA A 121 11.07 -6.69 -8.45
N GLU A 122 10.75 -7.86 -9.01
CA GLU A 122 9.63 -8.02 -9.94
C GLU A 122 8.27 -7.71 -9.29
N LEU A 123 8.07 -8.15 -8.04
CA LEU A 123 6.88 -7.83 -7.27
C LEU A 123 6.75 -6.32 -7.05
N ALA A 124 7.83 -5.66 -6.63
CA ALA A 124 7.84 -4.21 -6.43
C ALA A 124 7.49 -3.47 -7.73
N GLU A 125 8.05 -3.88 -8.87
CA GLU A 125 7.73 -3.31 -10.18
C GLU A 125 6.24 -3.52 -10.52
N THR A 126 5.73 -4.72 -10.30
CA THR A 126 4.33 -5.10 -10.58
C THR A 126 3.34 -4.24 -9.77
N LEU A 127 3.63 -3.98 -8.50
CA LEU A 127 2.78 -3.14 -7.65
C LEU A 127 2.71 -1.69 -8.15
N ILE A 128 3.84 -1.13 -8.62
CA ILE A 128 3.86 0.21 -9.21
C ILE A 128 3.13 0.24 -10.55
N ASN A 129 3.28 -0.81 -11.37
CA ASN A 129 2.53 -0.97 -12.61
C ASN A 129 1.02 -1.05 -12.36
N LEU A 130 0.58 -1.78 -11.33
CA LEU A 130 -0.83 -1.85 -10.93
C LEU A 130 -1.36 -0.47 -10.50
N GLN A 131 -0.58 0.29 -9.73
CA GLN A 131 -0.95 1.65 -9.33
C GLN A 131 -1.06 2.58 -10.57
N SER A 132 -0.09 2.53 -11.48
CA SER A 132 -0.12 3.32 -12.72
C SER A 132 -1.32 2.95 -13.60
N LEU A 133 -1.62 1.65 -13.73
CA LEU A 133 -2.77 1.16 -14.48
C LEU A 133 -4.07 1.65 -13.84
N LYS A 134 -4.21 1.54 -12.52
CA LYS A 134 -5.39 2.03 -11.79
C LYS A 134 -5.61 3.51 -12.05
N GLU A 135 -4.58 4.35 -11.91
CA GLU A 135 -4.70 5.77 -12.19
C GLU A 135 -5.15 5.98 -13.64
N LYS A 136 -4.46 5.40 -14.62
CA LYS A 136 -4.80 5.54 -16.04
C LYS A 136 -6.27 5.20 -16.37
N VAL A 137 -6.85 4.18 -15.72
CA VAL A 137 -8.23 3.74 -16.01
C VAL A 137 -9.30 4.39 -15.13
N THR A 138 -8.95 4.92 -13.95
CA THR A 138 -9.94 5.47 -12.99
C THR A 138 -9.88 7.00 -12.83
N LYS A 139 -8.70 7.62 -13.02
CA LYS A 139 -8.45 9.05 -12.82
C LYS A 139 -7.42 9.56 -13.84
N PRO A 140 -7.75 10.49 -14.74
CA PRO A 140 -6.80 11.02 -15.74
C PRO A 140 -5.61 11.82 -15.19
N SER A 141 -5.31 11.74 -13.88
CA SER A 141 -4.28 12.55 -13.23
C SER A 141 -2.86 12.21 -13.69
N GLU A 142 -2.65 11.01 -14.26
CA GLU A 142 -1.36 10.45 -14.72
C GLU A 142 -0.18 10.77 -13.76
N THR A 143 -0.44 10.88 -12.45
CA THR A 143 0.55 11.27 -11.45
C THR A 143 1.59 10.18 -11.18
N VAL A 144 1.29 8.93 -11.56
CA VAL A 144 2.18 7.78 -11.47
C VAL A 144 2.23 7.08 -12.83
N GLY A 145 3.37 7.15 -13.52
CA GLY A 145 3.57 6.53 -14.82
C GLY A 145 4.99 6.62 -15.35
N GLY A 146 5.19 6.10 -16.56
CA GLY A 146 6.50 6.02 -17.21
C GLY A 146 7.32 4.79 -16.80
N PRO A 147 8.59 4.71 -17.22
CA PRO A 147 9.44 3.56 -16.92
C PRO A 147 9.76 3.46 -15.42
N ILE A 148 9.70 2.25 -14.90
CA ILE A 148 9.99 1.95 -13.50
C ILE A 148 11.44 1.50 -13.38
N ASP A 149 12.19 2.21 -12.53
CA ASP A 149 13.54 1.83 -12.15
C ASP A 149 13.49 1.07 -10.81
N VAL A 150 14.21 -0.04 -10.73
CA VAL A 150 14.26 -0.91 -9.56
C VAL A 150 15.70 -1.10 -9.13
N ALA A 151 15.98 -0.76 -7.87
CA ALA A 151 17.24 -1.00 -7.21
C ALA A 151 17.03 -1.87 -5.97
N VAL A 152 18.02 -2.71 -5.69
CA VAL A 152 18.11 -3.48 -4.45
C VAL A 152 19.31 -3.01 -3.66
N ILE A 153 19.16 -3.00 -2.34
CA ILE A 153 20.27 -2.74 -1.42
C ILE A 153 20.43 -3.97 -0.53
N THR A 154 21.56 -4.66 -0.65
CA THR A 154 21.92 -5.79 0.24
C THR A 154 23.16 -5.46 1.05
N LYS A 155 23.37 -6.20 2.15
CA LYS A 155 24.58 -6.06 2.97
C LYS A 155 25.85 -6.47 2.21
N GLY A 156 25.76 -7.43 1.29
CA GLY A 156 26.91 -7.97 0.57
C GLY A 156 27.33 -7.12 -0.63
N GLU A 157 26.37 -6.58 -1.37
CA GLU A 157 26.60 -5.94 -2.68
C GLU A 157 26.40 -4.42 -2.64
N GLY A 158 25.82 -3.89 -1.55
CA GLY A 158 25.40 -2.50 -1.51
C GLY A 158 24.22 -2.26 -2.45
N MET A 159 24.16 -1.07 -3.05
CA MET A 159 23.10 -0.68 -3.97
C MET A 159 23.38 -1.19 -5.39
N VAL A 160 22.45 -1.94 -5.95
CA VAL A 160 22.51 -2.50 -7.30
C VAL A 160 21.22 -2.14 -8.06
N TRP A 161 21.35 -1.63 -9.28
CA TRP A 161 20.21 -1.45 -10.18
C TRP A 161 19.90 -2.77 -10.88
N LEU A 162 18.71 -3.34 -10.61
CA LEU A 162 18.23 -4.54 -11.31
C LEU A 162 17.51 -4.17 -12.61
N LYS A 163 16.79 -3.04 -12.59
CA LYS A 163 16.15 -2.48 -13.77
C LYS A 163 16.32 -0.98 -13.77
N ARG A 164 16.74 -0.42 -14.90
CA ARG A 164 16.85 1.02 -15.06
C ARG A 164 16.59 1.41 -16.49
N LYS A 165 15.81 2.46 -16.70
CA LYS A 165 15.65 3.08 -18.00
C LYS A 165 16.99 3.66 -18.44
N HIS A 166 17.57 3.05 -19.48
CA HIS A 166 18.68 3.64 -20.20
C HIS A 166 18.16 4.57 -21.30
N PHE A 167 18.94 5.60 -21.63
CA PHE A 167 18.62 6.49 -22.75
C PHE A 167 18.58 5.71 -24.08
N PHE A 168 19.45 4.71 -24.23
CA PHE A 168 19.42 3.69 -25.27
C PHE A 168 20.04 2.40 -24.76
N ASP A 169 19.72 1.27 -25.40
CA ASP A 169 20.37 -0.01 -25.15
C ASP A 169 21.80 0.00 -25.74
N PRO A 170 22.86 -0.18 -24.92
CA PRO A 170 24.23 -0.26 -25.41
C PRO A 170 24.46 -1.40 -26.42
N GLY A 171 23.74 -2.52 -26.30
CA GLY A 171 23.82 -3.66 -27.20
C GLY A 171 23.31 -3.33 -28.61
N LEU A 172 22.29 -2.46 -28.72
CA LEU A 172 21.78 -1.96 -30.00
C LEU A 172 22.66 -0.86 -30.61
N ASN A 173 23.58 -0.27 -29.83
CA ASN A 173 24.35 0.92 -30.20
C ASN A 173 25.87 0.69 -30.13
N SER A 174 26.34 -0.43 -30.69
CA SER A 174 27.75 -0.86 -30.62
C SER A 174 28.77 0.19 -31.06
N ARG A 175 28.45 1.01 -32.08
CA ARG A 175 29.33 2.09 -32.55
C ARG A 175 29.59 3.16 -31.48
N TYR A 176 28.60 3.46 -30.64
CA TYR A 176 28.78 4.40 -29.54
C TYR A 176 29.77 3.85 -28.51
N MET A 177 29.63 2.56 -28.14
CA MET A 177 30.50 1.89 -27.19
C MET A 177 31.96 1.83 -27.69
N LEU A 178 32.17 1.49 -28.97
CA LEU A 178 33.49 1.48 -29.59
C LEU A 178 34.16 2.85 -29.53
N ARG A 179 33.42 3.93 -29.83
CA ARG A 179 33.93 5.30 -29.75
C ARG A 179 34.35 5.69 -28.34
N GLN A 180 33.51 5.42 -27.34
CA GLN A 180 33.84 5.70 -25.93
C GLN A 180 35.11 4.95 -25.51
N SER A 181 35.23 3.66 -25.85
CA SER A 181 36.42 2.86 -25.51
C SER A 181 37.72 3.35 -26.14
N SER A 182 37.65 4.01 -27.30
CA SER A 182 38.82 4.56 -27.99
C SER A 182 39.32 5.90 -27.41
N LEU A 183 38.46 6.62 -26.67
CA LEU A 183 38.78 7.93 -26.07
C LEU A 183 39.44 7.81 -24.70
N TYR A 184 39.26 6.66 -24.01
CA TYR A 184 39.80 6.39 -22.68
C TYR A 184 40.94 5.36 -22.70
N LYS A 185 41.57 5.16 -23.86
CA LYS A 185 42.89 4.52 -23.99
C LYS A 185 43.96 5.58 -24.04
#